data_AF-A0A7C4YGT3-F1
#
_entry.id   AF-A0A7C4YGT3-F1
#
_cell.length_a   1.000
_cell.length_b   1.000
_cell.length_c   1.000
_cell.angle_alpha   90.00
_cell.angle_beta   90.00
_cell.angle_gamma   90.00
#
_symmetry.space_group_name_H-M   'P 1'
#
loop_
_entity.id
_entity.type
_entity.pdbx_description
1 polymer ?
#
loop_
_entity_poly.entity_id
_entity_poly.type
_entity_poly.pdbx_seq_one_letter_code
_entity_poly.pdbx_strand_id
1 'polypeptide(L)'
;GKAYGLKVYAIPEAPLSAKGKPIVSLIGMEGQEEIAAVTHVREFSAGTFLCFVTKKGYLKRILVSELANLRSKGVRALSIPDNDELVSVLETDGKSDIIIATKHGMCIRVNENEIRVMGRNAYGVKGIRLRTNDEVISCDSIKDGDLIFTVTERGYGKCTDSKEFRTQSRGGLGVKNVRVSQKNGPVICVKEMNQKDEVILITDKGRTIRFKIKDIPVQRRGGIGVKLMEVGENERVVGVAKVSEE
;
A
#
# COMPACT_ATOMS: atom_id res chain seq x y z
N GLY A 1 -4.23 15.99 -1.13
CA GLY A 1 -3.47 15.58 -2.35
C GLY A 1 -2.27 16.48 -2.67
N LYS A 2 -1.62 17.08 -1.66
CA LYS A 2 -0.32 17.74 -1.82
C LYS A 2 0.79 16.75 -1.50
N ALA A 3 1.95 16.94 -2.11
CA ALA A 3 3.20 16.27 -1.77
C ALA A 3 4.12 17.25 -1.05
N TYR A 4 4.80 16.75 -0.03
CA TYR A 4 5.81 17.47 0.74
C TYR A 4 7.13 16.74 0.61
N GLY A 5 8.23 17.50 0.48
CA GLY A 5 9.57 16.94 0.46
C GLY A 5 10.23 17.11 1.81
N LEU A 6 10.82 16.03 2.34
CA LEU A 6 11.69 16.06 3.50
C LEU A 6 12.98 15.34 3.14
N LYS A 7 14.12 16.01 3.33
CA LYS A 7 15.42 15.37 3.13
C LYS A 7 15.69 14.45 4.30
N VAL A 8 16.18 13.23 4.03
CA VAL A 8 16.39 12.21 5.07
C VAL A 8 17.27 12.71 6.20
N TYR A 9 18.34 13.44 5.89
CA TYR A 9 19.24 14.03 6.90
C TYR A 9 18.58 15.09 7.81
N ALA A 10 17.42 15.63 7.42
CA ALA A 10 16.66 16.57 8.25
C ALA A 10 15.76 15.86 9.27
N ILE A 11 15.59 14.54 9.14
CA ILE A 11 14.93 13.71 10.14
C ILE A 11 15.91 13.55 11.31
N PRO A 12 15.54 13.96 12.54
CA PRO A 12 16.44 13.85 13.68
C PRO A 12 16.81 12.40 13.94
N GLU A 13 18.11 12.14 14.10
CA GLU A 13 18.58 10.86 14.59
C GLU A 13 18.06 10.63 16.00
N ALA A 14 17.58 9.42 16.25
CA ALA A 14 17.08 9.02 17.54
C ALA A 14 17.39 7.54 17.77
N PRO A 15 17.68 7.12 19.01
CA PRO A 15 17.84 5.71 19.31
C PRO A 15 16.54 4.96 19.05
N LEU A 16 16.62 3.65 18.77
CA LEU A 16 15.44 2.80 18.47
C LEU A 16 14.34 2.83 19.53
N SER A 17 14.68 3.17 20.78
CA SER A 17 13.74 3.30 21.91
C SER A 17 12.97 4.63 21.93
N ALA A 18 13.39 5.63 21.15
CA ALA A 18 12.78 6.94 21.12
C ALA A 18 11.53 6.95 20.22
N LYS A 19 10.51 7.72 20.62
CA LYS A 19 9.28 7.91 19.84
C LYS A 19 9.46 8.76 18.56
N GLY A 20 10.66 9.28 18.32
CA GLY A 20 10.96 10.20 17.22
C GLY A 20 10.31 11.57 17.40
N LYS A 21 10.33 12.38 16.33
CA LYS A 21 9.59 13.64 16.26
C LYS A 21 8.31 13.48 15.44
N PRO A 22 7.22 14.19 15.78
CA PRO A 22 6.04 14.24 14.93
C PRO A 22 6.41 14.75 13.54
N ILE A 23 6.08 13.99 12.49
CA ILE A 23 6.38 14.37 11.10
C ILE A 23 5.76 15.71 10.70
N VAL A 24 4.59 16.06 11.24
CA VAL A 24 3.94 17.37 11.05
C VAL A 24 4.81 18.56 11.53
N SER A 25 5.79 18.31 12.41
CA SER A 25 6.75 19.35 12.83
C SER A 25 7.94 19.51 11.88
N LEU A 26 8.14 18.55 10.96
CA LEU A 26 9.26 18.50 10.01
C LEU A 26 8.85 19.00 8.62
N ILE A 27 7.56 19.09 8.33
CA ILE A 27 7.00 19.55 7.06
C ILE A 27 5.97 20.66 7.29
N GLY A 28 5.92 21.64 6.39
CA GLY A 28 5.01 22.78 6.47
C GLY A 28 3.58 22.45 6.05
N MET A 29 2.98 21.43 6.68
CA MET A 29 1.56 21.10 6.48
C MET A 29 0.68 22.23 7.02
N GLU A 30 -0.42 22.51 6.33
CA GLU A 30 -1.33 23.61 6.68
C GLU A 30 -2.72 23.03 7.03
N GLY A 31 -3.36 23.56 8.08
CA GLY A 31 -4.74 23.20 8.43
C GLY A 31 -4.90 21.77 8.94
N GLN A 32 -5.93 21.07 8.46
CA GLN A 32 -6.31 19.71 8.86
C GLN A 32 -5.82 18.65 7.86
N GLU A 33 -4.65 18.86 7.24
CA GLU A 33 -4.06 17.89 6.33
C GLU A 33 -3.59 16.64 7.10
N GLU A 34 -3.86 15.46 6.55
CA GLU A 34 -3.37 14.18 7.07
C GLU A 34 -2.38 13.54 6.09
N ILE A 35 -1.42 12.78 6.63
CA ILE A 35 -0.44 12.06 5.82
C ILE A 35 -1.10 10.79 5.31
N ALA A 36 -1.40 10.79 4.01
CA ALA A 36 -1.99 9.64 3.35
C ALA A 36 -0.95 8.58 2.95
N ALA A 37 0.27 9.00 2.57
CA ALA A 37 1.32 8.08 2.15
C ALA A 37 2.70 8.72 2.30
N VAL A 38 3.73 7.89 2.48
CA VAL A 38 5.14 8.27 2.46
C VAL A 38 5.84 7.41 1.43
N THR A 39 6.64 8.03 0.57
CA THR A 39 7.47 7.33 -0.41
C THR A 39 8.86 7.95 -0.43
N HIS A 40 9.87 7.13 -0.66
CA HIS A 40 11.26 7.55 -0.68
C HIS A 40 11.76 7.65 -2.12
N VAL A 41 12.10 8.86 -2.55
CA VAL A 41 12.63 9.15 -3.88
C VAL A 41 14.12 9.48 -3.77
N ARG A 42 14.98 8.66 -4.40
CA ARG A 42 16.43 8.91 -4.46
C ARG A 42 16.76 10.04 -5.43
N GLU A 43 16.17 10.00 -6.62
CA GLU A 43 16.45 10.92 -7.71
C GLU A 43 15.18 11.24 -8.50
N PHE A 44 15.09 12.49 -8.96
CA PHE A 44 13.99 12.95 -9.80
C PHE A 44 14.27 12.65 -11.29
N SER A 45 14.41 11.36 -11.62
CA SER A 45 14.77 10.91 -12.96
C SER A 45 13.60 10.95 -13.95
N ALA A 46 13.89 11.03 -15.26
CA ALA A 46 12.87 11.00 -16.31
C ALA A 46 12.27 9.61 -16.57
N GLY A 47 12.85 8.54 -16.02
CA GLY A 47 12.39 7.16 -16.19
C GLY A 47 11.62 6.61 -14.98
N THR A 48 11.48 7.39 -13.92
CA THR A 48 10.82 7.01 -12.67
C THR A 48 9.47 7.69 -12.55
N PHE A 49 8.49 6.96 -12.02
CA PHE A 49 7.12 7.40 -11.87
C PHE A 49 6.66 7.28 -10.43
N LEU A 50 5.63 8.04 -10.09
CA LEU A 50 4.83 7.83 -8.90
C LEU A 50 3.43 7.38 -9.30
N CYS A 51 3.04 6.20 -8.82
CA CYS A 51 1.72 5.61 -9.00
C CYS A 51 0.88 5.81 -7.73
N PHE A 52 -0.17 6.61 -7.83
CA PHE A 52 -1.10 6.92 -6.76
C PHE A 52 -2.30 5.99 -6.85
N VAL A 53 -2.73 5.45 -5.71
CA VAL A 53 -3.90 4.59 -5.61
C VAL A 53 -4.86 5.15 -4.56
N THR A 54 -6.13 5.25 -4.93
CA THR A 54 -7.18 5.81 -4.08
C THR A 54 -8.12 4.73 -3.54
N LYS A 55 -8.84 5.06 -2.47
CA LYS A 55 -9.81 4.21 -1.79
C LYS A 55 -10.95 3.79 -2.71
N LYS A 56 -11.37 4.65 -3.64
CA LYS A 56 -12.35 4.31 -4.69
C LYS A 56 -11.79 3.57 -5.91
N GLY A 57 -10.52 3.18 -5.88
CA GLY A 57 -9.90 2.37 -6.92
C GLY A 57 -9.53 3.14 -8.18
N TYR A 58 -9.27 4.44 -8.09
CA TYR A 58 -8.62 5.22 -9.13
C TYR A 58 -7.10 5.15 -9.00
N LEU A 59 -6.44 5.12 -10.15
CA LEU A 59 -5.01 5.08 -10.34
C LEU A 59 -4.55 6.32 -11.09
N LYS A 60 -3.42 6.87 -10.68
CA LYS A 60 -2.77 7.97 -11.40
C LYS A 60 -1.27 7.74 -11.44
N ARG A 61 -0.67 7.99 -12.58
CA ARG A 61 0.79 7.94 -12.75
C ARG A 61 1.30 9.32 -13.17
N ILE A 62 2.34 9.81 -12.52
CA ILE A 62 3.06 11.03 -12.91
C ILE A 62 4.55 10.71 -13.01
N LEU A 63 5.28 11.48 -13.82
CA LEU A 63 6.74 11.47 -13.75
C LEU A 63 7.19 12.03 -12.41
N VAL A 64 8.16 11.38 -11.77
CA VAL A 64 8.66 11.86 -10.47
C VAL A 64 9.22 13.28 -10.59
N SER A 65 9.81 13.64 -11.73
CA SER A 65 10.35 14.97 -12.05
C SER A 65 9.32 16.11 -11.96
N GLU A 66 8.02 15.82 -12.06
CA GLU A 66 6.95 16.80 -11.78
C GLU A 66 7.00 17.35 -10.35
N LEU A 67 7.64 16.61 -9.43
CA LEU A 67 7.84 16.97 -8.03
C LEU A 67 9.29 17.42 -7.73
N ALA A 68 10.15 17.63 -8.73
CA ALA A 68 11.55 18.01 -8.48
C ALA A 68 11.68 19.34 -7.70
N ASN A 69 10.77 20.28 -7.93
CA ASN A 69 10.77 21.61 -7.31
C ASN A 69 9.83 21.69 -6.09
N LEU A 70 9.86 20.68 -5.22
CA LEU A 70 9.11 20.68 -3.95
C LEU A 70 9.55 21.86 -3.06
N ARG A 71 8.61 22.73 -2.71
CA ARG A 71 8.81 23.85 -1.78
C ARG A 71 8.31 23.47 -0.39
N SER A 72 8.65 24.28 0.62
CA SER A 72 8.22 24.08 2.01
C SER A 72 6.71 24.01 2.20
N LYS A 73 5.93 24.75 1.41
CA LYS A 73 4.46 24.75 1.42
C LYS A 73 3.82 23.52 0.75
N GLY A 74 4.64 22.58 0.27
CA GLY A 74 4.21 21.46 -0.53
C GLY A 74 3.73 21.87 -1.93
N VAL A 75 3.39 20.87 -2.73
CA VAL A 75 2.92 21.06 -4.09
C VAL A 75 1.74 20.13 -4.38
N ARG A 76 0.71 20.59 -5.11
CA ARG A 76 -0.38 19.70 -5.50
C ARG A 76 0.19 18.57 -6.38
N ALA A 77 -0.10 17.32 -6.01
CA ALA A 77 0.31 16.12 -6.73
C ALA A 77 -0.90 15.29 -7.21
N LEU A 78 -2.06 15.48 -6.59
CA LEU A 78 -3.31 14.80 -6.90
C LEU A 78 -4.51 15.72 -6.59
N SER A 79 -5.41 15.89 -7.55
CA SER A 79 -6.74 16.45 -7.31
C SER A 79 -7.69 15.31 -7.00
N ILE A 80 -8.03 15.14 -5.73
CA ILE A 80 -8.92 14.09 -5.25
C ILE A 80 -10.27 14.71 -4.86
N PRO A 81 -11.42 14.12 -5.25
CA PRO A 81 -12.73 14.55 -4.78
C PRO A 81 -12.89 14.33 -3.27
N ASP A 82 -13.74 15.13 -2.61
CA ASP A 82 -13.94 15.08 -1.14
C ASP A 82 -14.45 13.74 -0.61
N ASN A 83 -15.05 12.93 -1.49
CA ASN A 83 -15.59 11.62 -1.15
C ASN A 83 -14.61 10.47 -1.44
N ASP A 84 -13.34 10.76 -1.70
CA ASP A 84 -12.28 9.78 -1.95
C ASP A 84 -11.01 10.13 -1.18
N GLU A 85 -10.19 9.12 -0.92
CA GLU A 85 -8.99 9.23 -0.11
C GLU A 85 -7.82 8.56 -0.83
N LEU A 86 -6.61 9.09 -0.63
CA LEU A 86 -5.40 8.45 -1.13
C LEU A 86 -5.03 7.32 -0.17
N VAL A 87 -4.81 6.12 -0.70
CA VAL A 87 -4.41 4.93 0.08
C VAL A 87 -2.90 4.76 0.07
N SER A 88 -2.26 5.01 -1.07
CA SER A 88 -0.85 4.68 -1.24
C SER A 88 -0.25 5.38 -2.45
N VAL A 89 1.08 5.53 -2.41
CA VAL A 89 1.90 6.01 -3.51
C VAL A 89 3.09 5.07 -3.68
N LEU A 90 3.25 4.51 -4.86
CA LEU A 90 4.35 3.60 -5.21
C LEU A 90 5.30 4.30 -6.16
N GLU A 91 6.60 4.15 -5.95
CA GLU A 91 7.60 4.47 -6.97
C GLU A 91 7.69 3.32 -7.98
N THR A 92 7.65 3.63 -9.27
CA THR A 92 7.71 2.64 -10.36
C THR A 92 8.65 3.09 -11.48
N ASP A 93 9.02 2.17 -12.37
CA ASP A 93 10.09 2.32 -13.36
C ASP A 93 9.64 2.16 -14.82
N GLY A 94 8.33 2.08 -15.07
CA GLY A 94 7.74 1.81 -16.38
C GLY A 94 7.58 0.33 -16.72
N LYS A 95 8.07 -0.60 -15.88
CA LYS A 95 8.01 -2.05 -16.07
C LYS A 95 7.26 -2.78 -14.95
N SER A 96 6.77 -2.04 -13.97
CA SER A 96 6.14 -2.58 -12.77
C SER A 96 4.69 -3.02 -13.03
N ASP A 97 4.32 -4.15 -12.45
CA ASP A 97 2.91 -4.49 -12.25
C ASP A 97 2.48 -4.04 -10.85
N ILE A 98 1.26 -3.51 -10.76
CA ILE A 98 0.68 -3.03 -9.51
C ILE A 98 -0.44 -3.98 -9.09
N ILE A 99 -0.34 -4.54 -7.89
CA ILE A 99 -1.44 -5.28 -7.28
C ILE A 99 -2.24 -4.35 -6.37
N ILE A 100 -3.56 -4.34 -6.52
CA ILE A 100 -4.48 -3.53 -5.74
C ILE A 100 -5.41 -4.50 -5.03
N ALA A 101 -5.58 -4.33 -3.72
CA ALA A 101 -6.40 -5.19 -2.88
C ALA A 101 -7.55 -4.41 -2.25
N THR A 102 -8.72 -5.05 -2.20
CA THR A 102 -9.92 -4.50 -1.60
C THR A 102 -10.21 -5.11 -0.23
N LYS A 103 -10.96 -4.36 0.58
CA LYS A 103 -11.41 -4.75 1.92
C LYS A 103 -12.12 -6.09 1.94
N HIS A 104 -12.92 -6.39 0.92
CA HIS A 104 -13.67 -7.64 0.80
C HIS A 104 -12.91 -8.77 0.11
N GLY A 105 -11.58 -8.62 -0.06
CA GLY A 105 -10.70 -9.70 -0.48
C GLY A 105 -10.62 -9.92 -1.98
N MET A 106 -10.95 -8.91 -2.79
CA MET A 106 -10.66 -8.91 -4.22
C MET A 106 -9.26 -8.32 -4.46
N CYS A 107 -8.57 -8.79 -5.49
CA CYS A 107 -7.34 -8.16 -5.98
C CYS A 107 -7.38 -8.01 -7.50
N ILE A 108 -6.75 -6.97 -8.03
CA ILE A 108 -6.41 -6.87 -9.46
C ILE A 108 -4.92 -6.59 -9.60
N ARG A 109 -4.27 -7.26 -10.54
CA ARG A 109 -2.90 -6.97 -10.97
C ARG A 109 -2.97 -6.24 -12.31
N VAL A 110 -2.42 -5.05 -12.38
CA VAL A 110 -2.48 -4.16 -13.55
C VAL A 110 -1.08 -3.74 -13.92
N ASN A 111 -0.71 -3.85 -15.20
CA ASN A 111 0.55 -3.29 -15.66
C ASN A 111 0.52 -1.77 -15.61
N GLU A 112 1.57 -1.12 -15.10
CA GLU A 112 1.55 0.32 -14.93
C GLU A 112 1.33 1.11 -16.23
N ASN A 113 1.64 0.52 -17.39
CA ASN A 113 1.45 1.17 -18.69
C ASN A 113 -0.02 1.25 -19.14
N GLU A 114 -0.93 0.50 -18.51
CA GLU A 114 -2.38 0.72 -18.63
C GLU A 114 -2.82 2.09 -18.07
N ILE A 115 -1.98 2.69 -17.22
CA ILE A 115 -2.16 4.00 -16.61
C ILE A 115 -1.29 4.99 -17.39
N ARG A 116 -1.93 5.80 -18.23
CA ARG A 116 -1.22 6.89 -18.92
C ARG A 116 -0.58 7.84 -17.90
N VAL A 117 0.59 8.37 -18.25
CA VAL A 117 1.23 9.45 -17.50
C VAL A 117 0.37 10.70 -17.58
N MET A 118 0.17 11.37 -16.45
CA MET A 118 -0.66 12.58 -16.33
C MET A 118 0.08 13.68 -15.59
N GLY A 119 -0.43 14.91 -15.68
CA GLY A 119 0.04 16.03 -14.88
C GLY A 119 -0.48 16.01 -13.44
N ARG A 120 0.15 16.84 -12.59
CA ARG A 120 -0.14 16.96 -11.16
C ARG A 120 -1.59 17.28 -10.79
N ASN A 121 -2.34 17.98 -11.65
CA ASN A 121 -3.73 18.37 -11.36
C ASN A 121 -4.79 17.31 -11.73
N ALA A 122 -4.41 16.22 -12.40
CA ALA A 122 -5.36 15.16 -12.74
C ALA A 122 -5.77 14.33 -11.51
N TYR A 123 -6.96 13.71 -11.58
CA TYR A 123 -7.42 12.75 -10.58
C TYR A 123 -6.90 11.34 -10.86
N GLY A 124 -7.11 10.82 -12.07
CA GLY A 124 -6.65 9.50 -12.46
C GLY A 124 -7.64 8.78 -13.36
N VAL A 125 -7.41 7.48 -13.57
CA VAL A 125 -8.26 6.55 -14.31
C VAL A 125 -8.71 5.41 -13.41
N LYS A 126 -9.84 4.79 -13.72
CA LYS A 126 -10.34 3.63 -12.94
C LYS A 126 -9.35 2.47 -13.06
N GLY A 127 -8.84 2.01 -11.91
CA GLY A 127 -7.93 0.88 -11.75
C GLY A 127 -8.62 -0.43 -11.41
N ILE A 128 -9.55 -0.38 -10.46
CA ILE A 128 -10.40 -1.51 -10.07
C ILE A 128 -11.85 -1.07 -9.96
N ARG A 129 -12.76 -1.90 -10.44
CA ARG A 129 -14.20 -1.73 -10.21
C ARG A 129 -14.55 -2.37 -8.87
N LEU A 130 -14.98 -1.55 -7.94
CA LEU A 130 -15.39 -1.97 -6.60
C LEU A 130 -16.82 -2.51 -6.63
N ARG A 131 -17.07 -3.53 -5.80
CA ARG A 131 -18.42 -3.98 -5.49
C ARG A 131 -19.05 -3.05 -4.44
N THR A 132 -20.35 -3.16 -4.23
CA THR A 132 -21.06 -2.39 -3.21
C THR A 132 -20.40 -2.55 -1.84
N ASN A 133 -20.20 -1.42 -1.15
CA ASN A 133 -19.55 -1.33 0.17
C ASN A 133 -18.11 -1.87 0.24
N ASP A 134 -17.44 -2.03 -0.91
CA ASP A 134 -16.02 -2.39 -0.96
C ASP A 134 -15.17 -1.15 -1.22
N GLU A 135 -13.91 -1.21 -0.79
CA GLU A 135 -12.94 -0.12 -0.90
C GLU A 135 -11.53 -0.69 -1.05
N VAL A 136 -10.65 0.06 -1.72
CA VAL A 136 -9.23 -0.29 -1.77
C VAL A 136 -8.60 -0.01 -0.42
N ILE A 137 -7.85 -0.99 0.09
CA ILE A 137 -7.19 -0.91 1.41
C ILE A 137 -5.67 -0.98 1.31
N SER A 138 -5.14 -1.48 0.20
CA SER A 138 -3.70 -1.71 0.03
C SER A 138 -3.37 -1.82 -1.45
N CYS A 139 -2.17 -1.39 -1.81
CA CYS A 139 -1.56 -1.76 -3.07
C CYS A 139 -0.06 -2.00 -2.87
N ASP A 140 0.54 -2.71 -3.81
CA ASP A 140 1.99 -2.89 -3.86
C ASP A 140 2.46 -3.10 -5.30
N SER A 141 3.76 -2.93 -5.54
CA SER A 141 4.40 -3.41 -6.76
C SER A 141 4.66 -4.90 -6.65
N ILE A 142 4.34 -5.67 -7.69
CA ILE A 142 4.50 -7.13 -7.69
C ILE A 142 5.56 -7.55 -8.71
N LYS A 143 6.37 -8.55 -8.36
CA LYS A 143 7.28 -9.24 -9.29
C LYS A 143 6.92 -10.72 -9.35
N ASP A 144 7.17 -11.32 -10.53
CA ASP A 144 6.98 -12.75 -10.70
C ASP A 144 8.04 -13.52 -9.90
N GLY A 145 7.61 -14.58 -9.21
CA GLY A 145 8.47 -15.39 -8.33
C GLY A 145 8.37 -15.03 -6.85
N ASP A 146 7.87 -13.85 -6.51
CA ASP A 146 7.60 -13.44 -5.13
C ASP A 146 6.25 -13.94 -4.61
N LEU A 147 6.01 -13.75 -3.31
CA LEU A 147 4.77 -14.11 -2.63
C LEU A 147 3.92 -12.85 -2.39
N ILE A 148 2.61 -13.04 -2.50
CA ILE A 148 1.62 -12.07 -2.07
C ILE A 148 1.15 -12.44 -0.67
N PHE A 149 1.64 -11.69 0.31
CA PHE A 149 1.23 -11.80 1.69
C PHE A 149 -0.03 -10.98 1.93
N THR A 150 -1.07 -11.61 2.51
CA THR A 150 -2.36 -10.97 2.81
C THR A 150 -2.67 -11.12 4.28
N VAL A 151 -3.09 -10.04 4.94
CA VAL A 151 -3.51 -10.02 6.35
C VAL A 151 -4.90 -9.44 6.49
N THR A 152 -5.64 -10.00 7.44
CA THR A 152 -7.00 -9.59 7.81
C THR A 152 -7.06 -9.09 9.26
N GLU A 153 -8.08 -8.31 9.56
CA GLU A 153 -8.26 -7.58 10.81
C GLU A 153 -8.23 -8.47 12.07
N ARG A 154 -8.71 -9.73 11.99
CA ARG A 154 -8.71 -10.69 13.11
C ARG A 154 -7.44 -11.55 13.21
N GLY A 155 -6.35 -11.10 12.58
CA GLY A 155 -5.04 -11.73 12.69
C GLY A 155 -4.89 -13.02 11.88
N TYR A 156 -5.71 -13.22 10.83
CA TYR A 156 -5.47 -14.28 9.85
C TYR A 156 -4.67 -13.73 8.67
N GLY A 157 -3.85 -14.58 8.07
CA GLY A 157 -3.19 -14.26 6.82
C GLY A 157 -2.66 -15.47 6.08
N LYS A 158 -2.13 -15.22 4.89
CA LYS A 158 -1.60 -16.25 4.00
C LYS A 158 -0.59 -15.67 3.03
N CYS A 159 0.28 -16.53 2.53
CA CYS A 159 1.09 -16.28 1.35
C CYS A 159 0.43 -16.94 0.14
N THR A 160 0.47 -16.29 -1.01
CA THR A 160 0.02 -16.87 -2.29
C THR A 160 1.04 -16.52 -3.35
N ASP A 161 1.44 -17.48 -4.18
CA ASP A 161 2.37 -17.27 -5.28
C ASP A 161 1.87 -16.14 -6.21
N SER A 162 2.76 -15.21 -6.60
CA SER A 162 2.40 -14.08 -7.46
C SER A 162 1.79 -14.51 -8.81
N LYS A 163 2.13 -15.71 -9.31
CA LYS A 163 1.61 -16.27 -10.57
C LYS A 163 0.11 -16.58 -10.53
N GLU A 164 -0.46 -16.75 -9.34
CA GLU A 164 -1.92 -16.88 -9.19
C GLU A 164 -2.65 -15.58 -9.57
N PHE A 165 -1.99 -14.43 -9.49
CA PHE A 165 -2.51 -13.13 -9.87
C PHE A 165 -2.03 -12.77 -11.27
N ARG A 166 -2.78 -13.24 -12.28
CA ARG A 166 -2.53 -12.87 -13.68
C ARG A 166 -2.80 -11.38 -13.88
N THR A 167 -1.94 -10.74 -14.67
CA THR A 167 -2.13 -9.35 -15.12
C THR A 167 -3.42 -9.23 -15.93
N GLN A 168 -4.18 -8.17 -15.65
CA GLN A 168 -5.48 -7.86 -16.23
C GLN A 168 -5.50 -6.40 -16.69
N SER A 169 -6.39 -6.08 -17.62
CA SER A 169 -6.68 -4.68 -17.97
C SER A 169 -7.24 -3.92 -16.78
N ARG A 170 -6.92 -2.63 -16.69
CA ARG A 170 -7.45 -1.77 -15.62
C ARG A 170 -8.98 -1.65 -15.69
N GLY A 171 -9.60 -1.38 -14.55
CA GLY A 171 -11.04 -1.16 -14.41
C GLY A 171 -11.87 -2.45 -14.34
N GLY A 172 -11.22 -3.62 -14.32
CA GLY A 172 -11.87 -4.90 -14.06
C GLY A 172 -12.31 -5.07 -12.59
N LEU A 173 -13.10 -6.11 -12.33
CA LEU A 173 -13.51 -6.50 -10.97
C LEU A 173 -12.40 -7.18 -10.17
N GLY A 174 -11.31 -7.58 -10.85
CA GLY A 174 -10.27 -8.40 -10.27
C GLY A 174 -10.73 -9.82 -9.97
N VAL A 175 -9.96 -10.50 -9.15
CA VAL A 175 -10.06 -11.91 -8.80
C VAL A 175 -10.06 -12.06 -7.28
N LYS A 176 -10.72 -13.10 -6.77
CA LYS A 176 -10.73 -13.37 -5.34
C LYS A 176 -9.32 -13.68 -4.85
N ASN A 177 -8.82 -12.92 -3.88
CA ASN A 177 -7.55 -13.16 -3.20
C ASN A 177 -7.76 -14.03 -1.95
N VAL A 178 -8.65 -13.60 -1.07
CA VAL A 178 -8.94 -14.25 0.22
C VAL A 178 -10.45 -14.31 0.42
N ARG A 179 -10.96 -15.36 1.06
CA ARG A 179 -12.36 -15.37 1.50
C ARG A 179 -12.46 -14.61 2.81
N VAL A 180 -13.07 -13.43 2.76
CA VAL A 180 -13.49 -12.69 3.96
C VAL A 180 -14.74 -13.34 4.56
N SER A 181 -14.76 -13.46 5.89
CA SER A 181 -15.85 -13.98 6.71
C SER A 181 -15.80 -13.35 8.09
N GLN A 182 -16.80 -13.57 8.95
CA GLN A 182 -16.79 -13.08 10.33
C GLN A 182 -15.57 -13.58 11.13
N LYS A 183 -15.04 -14.76 10.79
CA LYS A 183 -13.91 -15.38 11.49
C LYS A 183 -12.59 -14.61 11.32
N ASN A 184 -12.30 -14.15 10.10
CA ASN A 184 -11.05 -13.46 9.78
C ASN A 184 -11.20 -11.94 9.66
N GLY A 185 -12.42 -11.46 9.37
CA GLY A 185 -12.66 -10.04 9.17
C GLY A 185 -12.13 -9.53 7.83
N PRO A 186 -12.28 -8.23 7.57
CA PRO A 186 -11.85 -7.59 6.34
C PRO A 186 -10.33 -7.66 6.16
N VAL A 187 -9.89 -7.55 4.90
CA VAL A 187 -8.47 -7.41 4.58
C VAL A 187 -7.99 -6.05 5.05
N ILE A 188 -6.81 -6.01 5.66
CA ILE A 188 -6.16 -4.77 6.10
C ILE A 188 -4.92 -4.45 5.28
N CYS A 189 -4.26 -5.46 4.70
CA CYS A 189 -3.00 -5.27 4.00
C CYS A 189 -2.73 -6.40 3.01
N VAL A 190 -2.13 -6.01 1.88
CA VAL A 190 -1.49 -6.92 0.93
C VAL A 190 -0.11 -6.36 0.61
N LYS A 191 0.92 -7.21 0.71
CA LYS A 191 2.31 -6.87 0.38
C LYS A 191 2.97 -7.92 -0.49
N GLU A 192 3.83 -7.48 -1.38
CA GLU A 192 4.83 -8.34 -2.01
C GLU A 192 5.91 -8.69 -0.98
N MET A 193 6.23 -9.97 -0.88
CA MET A 193 7.25 -10.49 0.02
C MET A 193 8.06 -11.61 -0.66
N ASN A 194 9.36 -11.62 -0.43
CA ASN A 194 10.21 -12.78 -0.69
C ASN A 194 10.24 -13.70 0.57
N GLN A 195 10.85 -14.88 0.45
CA GLN A 195 10.89 -15.86 1.56
C GLN A 195 11.79 -15.47 2.73
N LYS A 196 12.75 -14.56 2.52
CA LYS A 196 13.68 -14.06 3.54
C LYS A 196 13.08 -12.94 4.37
N ASP A 197 12.13 -12.22 3.80
CA ASP A 197 11.48 -11.10 4.46
C ASP A 197 10.80 -11.53 5.77
N GLU A 198 10.76 -10.59 6.69
CA GLU A 198 10.01 -10.67 7.92
C GLU A 198 8.85 -9.69 7.90
N VAL A 199 7.85 -9.97 8.74
CA VAL A 199 6.71 -9.07 8.90
C VAL A 199 6.45 -8.82 10.37
N ILE A 200 6.10 -7.56 10.67
CA ILE A 200 5.61 -7.12 11.97
C ILE A 200 4.14 -6.80 11.83
N LEU A 201 3.30 -7.40 12.66
CA LEU A 201 1.90 -7.02 12.84
C LEU A 201 1.76 -6.19 14.11
N ILE A 202 0.90 -5.17 14.07
CA ILE A 202 0.56 -4.35 15.23
C ILE A 202 -0.96 -4.22 15.37
N THR A 203 -1.45 -4.35 16.60
CA THR A 203 -2.87 -4.13 16.94
C THR A 203 -3.14 -2.72 17.40
N ASP A 204 -4.41 -2.33 17.41
CA ASP A 204 -4.87 -1.04 17.96
C ASP A 204 -4.57 -0.87 19.46
N LYS A 205 -4.30 -1.97 20.18
CA LYS A 205 -3.84 -1.98 21.57
C LYS A 205 -2.32 -1.98 21.73
N GLY A 206 -1.58 -1.86 20.63
CA GLY A 206 -0.11 -1.80 20.63
C GLY A 206 0.58 -3.14 20.82
N ARG A 207 -0.13 -4.28 20.74
CA ARG A 207 0.52 -5.59 20.75
C ARG A 207 1.18 -5.82 19.39
N THR A 208 2.43 -6.27 19.41
CA THR A 208 3.21 -6.55 18.21
C THR A 208 3.66 -8.00 18.16
N ILE A 209 3.71 -8.58 16.96
CA ILE A 209 4.34 -9.87 16.70
C ILE A 209 5.21 -9.76 15.45
N ARG A 210 6.36 -10.45 15.45
CA ARG A 210 7.30 -10.50 14.34
C ARG A 210 7.57 -11.96 13.96
N PHE A 211 7.54 -12.27 12.67
CA PHE A 211 7.80 -13.62 12.15
C PHE A 211 8.34 -13.58 10.71
N LYS A 212 8.95 -14.69 10.28
CA LYS A 212 9.50 -14.85 8.93
C LYS A 212 8.42 -15.31 7.95
N ILE A 213 8.48 -14.79 6.72
CA ILE A 213 7.51 -15.16 5.66
C ILE A 213 7.60 -16.64 5.30
N LYS A 214 8.80 -17.24 5.34
CA LYS A 214 8.99 -18.68 5.08
C LYS A 214 8.20 -19.60 6.03
N ASP A 215 7.85 -19.13 7.23
CA ASP A 215 7.11 -19.92 8.22
C ASP A 215 5.59 -19.91 7.96
N ILE A 216 5.14 -19.07 7.01
CA ILE A 216 3.73 -18.93 6.66
C ILE A 216 3.42 -19.85 5.48
N PRO A 217 2.41 -20.73 5.58
CA PRO A 217 2.05 -21.62 4.48
C PRO A 217 1.65 -20.85 3.23
N VAL A 218 2.24 -21.26 2.09
CA VAL A 218 1.80 -20.82 0.76
C VAL A 218 0.51 -21.56 0.41
N GLN A 219 -0.54 -20.82 0.08
CA GLN A 219 -1.87 -21.33 -0.24
C GLN A 219 -2.37 -20.73 -1.54
N ARG A 220 -3.26 -21.45 -2.22
CA ARG A 220 -4.01 -20.92 -3.37
C ARG A 220 -4.91 -19.76 -2.94
N ARG A 221 -5.33 -18.98 -3.93
CA ARG A 221 -6.32 -17.91 -3.74
C ARG A 221 -7.64 -18.43 -3.18
N GLY A 222 -8.38 -17.56 -2.51
CA GLY A 222 -9.72 -17.82 -2.00
C GLY A 222 -9.78 -18.54 -0.65
N GLY A 223 -8.67 -19.12 -0.17
CA GLY A 223 -8.56 -19.60 1.21
C GLY A 223 -8.72 -18.48 2.24
N ILE A 224 -9.00 -18.84 3.50
CA ILE A 224 -9.06 -17.89 4.63
C ILE A 224 -7.66 -17.52 5.14
N GLY A 225 -6.67 -18.41 4.96
CA GLY A 225 -5.36 -18.33 5.58
C GLY A 225 -5.30 -18.99 6.97
N VAL A 226 -4.15 -18.84 7.63
CA VAL A 226 -3.87 -19.35 8.97
C VAL A 226 -3.93 -18.22 10.00
N LYS A 227 -4.10 -18.57 11.27
CA LYS A 227 -4.03 -17.61 12.38
C LYS A 227 -2.55 -17.22 12.58
N LEU A 228 -2.23 -15.95 12.37
CA LEU A 228 -0.88 -15.39 12.55
C LEU A 228 -0.72 -14.77 13.95
N MET A 229 -1.81 -14.24 14.51
CA MET A 229 -1.82 -13.58 15.80
C MET A 229 -3.18 -13.81 16.49
N GLU A 230 -3.15 -14.11 17.79
CA GLU A 230 -4.35 -14.06 18.61
C GLU A 230 -4.77 -12.61 18.90
N VAL A 231 -6.00 -12.30 18.48
CA VAL A 231 -6.61 -10.97 18.53
C VAL A 231 -7.88 -11.09 19.35
N GLY A 232 -7.98 -10.33 20.44
CA GLY A 232 -9.15 -10.34 21.32
C GLY A 232 -10.42 -9.80 20.64
N GLU A 233 -11.58 -9.98 21.28
CA GLU A 233 -12.89 -9.60 20.70
C GLU A 233 -12.97 -8.10 20.36
N ASN A 234 -12.43 -7.25 21.23
CA ASN A 234 -12.36 -5.79 21.09
C ASN A 234 -10.95 -5.32 20.72
N GLU A 235 -10.23 -6.11 19.94
CA GLU A 235 -8.91 -5.79 19.41
C GLU A 235 -8.90 -6.09 17.91
N ARG A 236 -8.05 -5.39 17.18
CA ARG A 236 -7.85 -5.63 15.75
C ARG A 236 -6.42 -5.34 15.33
N VAL A 237 -5.96 -6.04 14.29
CA VAL A 237 -4.73 -5.68 13.59
C VAL A 237 -4.97 -4.39 12.80
N VAL A 238 -4.13 -3.39 13.00
CA VAL A 238 -4.22 -2.08 12.33
C VAL A 238 -3.00 -1.74 11.49
N GLY A 239 -1.89 -2.47 11.64
CA GLY A 239 -0.68 -2.20 10.87
C GLY A 239 0.11 -3.46 10.53
N VAL A 240 0.78 -3.39 9.38
CA VAL A 240 1.65 -4.43 8.84
C VAL A 240 2.90 -3.78 8.27
N ALA A 241 4.06 -4.13 8.79
CA ALA A 241 5.36 -3.62 8.31
C ALA A 241 6.21 -4.76 7.76
N LYS A 242 6.72 -4.58 6.53
CA LYS A 242 7.72 -5.46 5.92
C LYS A 242 9.09 -5.08 6.46
N VAL A 243 9.85 -6.07 6.91
CA VAL A 243 11.26 -5.92 7.27
C VAL A 243 12.03 -6.76 6.26
N SER A 244 12.61 -6.10 5.27
CA SER A 244 13.45 -6.77 4.27
C SER A 244 14.77 -7.15 4.92
N GLU A 245 15.23 -8.39 4.68
CA GLU A 245 16.61 -8.79 4.98
C GLU A 245 17.51 -8.14 3.90
N GLU A 246 18.55 -7.41 4.32
CA GLU A 246 19.53 -6.77 3.40
C GLU A 246 20.28 -7.78 2.53
#